data_AF-A0A957G3C4-F1
#
_entry.id   AF-A0A957G3C4-F1
#
_cell.length_a   1.000
_cell.length_b   1.000
_cell.length_c   1.000
_cell.angle_alpha   90.00
_cell.angle_beta   90.00
_cell.angle_gamma   90.00
#
_symmetry.space_group_name_H-M   'P 1'
#
loop_
_entity.id
_entity.type
_entity.pdbx_description
1 polymer ?
#
loop_
_entity_poly.entity_id
_entity_poly.type
_entity_poly.pdbx_seq_one_letter_code
_entity_poly.pdbx_strand_id
1 'polypeptide(L)' 'DLSAYIDGELSPALCAEIEQHMADCENCRVVVDTMRKTVDLYRTLPQPDLPEGLREKLLKSFSLDRPD' A
#
# COMPACT_ATOMS: atom_id res chain seq x y z
N ASP A 1 9.92 -9.36 -4.65
CA ASP A 1 8.76 -9.42 -3.74
C ASP A 1 7.54 -8.90 -4.50
N LEU A 2 6.39 -9.57 -4.38
CA LEU A 2 5.16 -9.19 -5.09
C LEU A 2 4.50 -7.96 -4.49
N SER A 3 4.65 -7.69 -3.18
CA SER A 3 4.14 -6.43 -2.59
C SER A 3 4.84 -5.24 -3.21
N ALA A 4 6.18 -5.24 -3.20
CA ALA A 4 6.97 -4.19 -3.84
C ALA A 4 6.69 -4.03 -5.34
N TYR A 5 6.35 -5.11 -6.06
CA TYR A 5 5.88 -5.01 -7.46
C TYR A 5 4.54 -4.27 -7.56
N ILE A 6 3.56 -4.61 -6.73
CA ILE A 6 2.23 -3.98 -6.71
C ILE A 6 2.31 -2.52 -6.28
N ASP A 7 3.19 -2.22 -5.32
CA ASP A 7 3.41 -0.87 -4.80
C ASP A 7 4.30 0.00 -5.71
N GLY A 8 4.91 -0.59 -6.75
CA GLY A 8 5.75 0.13 -7.72
C GLY A 8 7.15 0.47 -7.21
N GLU A 9 7.61 -0.20 -6.17
CA GLU A 9 8.91 0.02 -5.50
C GLU A 9 10.01 -0.91 -6.01
N LEU A 10 9.65 -1.89 -6.85
CA LEU A 10 10.58 -2.86 -7.39
C LEU A 10 11.40 -2.28 -8.57
N SER A 11 12.63 -2.78 -8.75
CA SER A 11 13.48 -2.32 -9.84
C SER A 11 12.89 -2.71 -11.22
N PRO A 12 13.15 -1.92 -12.28
CA PRO A 12 12.62 -2.22 -13.61
C PRO A 12 13.00 -3.61 -14.14
N ALA A 13 14.21 -4.09 -13.82
CA ALA A 13 14.68 -5.41 -14.22
C ALA A 13 13.82 -6.53 -13.61
N LEU A 14 13.53 -6.44 -12.31
CA LEU A 14 12.69 -7.43 -11.63
C LEU A 14 11.21 -7.33 -12.05
N CYS A 15 10.72 -6.12 -12.36
CA CYS A 15 9.38 -5.97 -12.95
C CYS A 15 9.27 -6.72 -14.28
N ALA A 16 10.27 -6.59 -15.15
CA ALA A 16 10.29 -7.29 -16.44
C ALA A 16 10.30 -8.82 -16.27
N GLU A 17 11.05 -9.36 -15.30
CA GLU A 17 11.05 -10.80 -15.00
C GLU A 17 9.66 -11.31 -14.56
N ILE A 18 8.98 -10.55 -13.69
CA ILE A 18 7.63 -10.87 -13.23
C ILE A 18 6.63 -10.81 -14.39
N GLU A 19 6.71 -9.77 -15.22
CA GLU A 19 5.85 -9.60 -16.40
C GLU A 19 6.04 -10.72 -17.41
N GLN A 20 7.29 -11.12 -17.66
CA GLN A 20 7.60 -12.26 -18.54
C GLN A 20 6.98 -13.55 -18.00
N HIS A 21 7.10 -13.83 -16.71
CA HIS A 21 6.48 -15.01 -16.11
C HIS A 21 4.94 -14.97 -16.23
N MET A 22 4.33 -13.81 -15.98
CA MET A 22 2.90 -13.62 -16.10
C MET A 22 2.38 -13.71 -17.53
N ALA A 23 3.21 -13.52 -18.56
CA ALA A 23 2.82 -13.72 -19.95
C ALA A 23 2.45 -15.20 -20.22
N ASP A 24 3.16 -16.14 -19.58
CA ASP A 24 3.03 -17.57 -19.84
C ASP A 24 2.26 -18.34 -18.74
N CYS A 25 2.03 -17.72 -17.57
CA CYS A 25 1.42 -18.39 -16.41
C CYS A 25 0.10 -17.74 -15.98
N GLU A 26 -1.03 -18.40 -16.30
CA GLU A 26 -2.36 -17.95 -15.90
C GLU A 26 -2.55 -17.88 -14.38
N ASN A 27 -2.06 -18.88 -13.65
CA ASN A 27 -2.19 -18.91 -12.19
C ASN A 27 -1.54 -17.69 -11.53
N CYS A 28 -0.35 -17.30 -12.00
CA CYS A 28 0.34 -16.15 -11.44
C CYS A 28 -0.33 -14.83 -11.80
N ARG A 29 -0.95 -14.70 -12.99
CA ARG A 29 -1.82 -13.57 -13.31
C ARG A 29 -2.97 -13.46 -12.32
N VAL A 30 -3.67 -14.57 -12.04
CA VAL A 30 -4.78 -14.61 -11.08
C VAL A 30 -4.32 -14.20 -9.68
N VAL A 31 -3.15 -14.66 -9.22
CA VAL A 31 -2.58 -14.29 -7.92
C VAL A 31 -2.32 -12.78 -7.85
N VAL A 32 -1.60 -12.22 -8.81
CA VAL A 32 -1.24 -10.80 -8.83
C VAL A 32 -2.49 -9.91 -8.94
N ASP A 33 -3.45 -10.27 -9.78
CA ASP A 33 -4.71 -9.55 -9.91
C ASP A 33 -5.53 -9.58 -8.61
N THR A 34 -5.57 -10.73 -7.94
CA THR A 34 -6.28 -10.88 -6.66
C THR A 34 -5.64 -10.02 -5.57
N MET A 35 -4.31 -9.99 -5.51
CA MET A 35 -3.59 -9.13 -4.57
C MET A 35 -3.85 -7.66 -4.86
N ARG A 36 -3.77 -7.22 -6.13
CA ARG A 36 -4.05 -5.84 -6.54
C ARG A 36 -5.47 -5.41 -6.15
N LYS A 37 -6.48 -6.24 -6.44
CA LYS A 37 -7.88 -5.99 -6.05
C LYS A 37 -8.06 -5.89 -4.53
N THR A 38 -7.36 -6.72 -3.77
CA THR A 38 -7.39 -6.66 -2.30
C THR A 38 -6.85 -5.31 -1.83
N VAL A 39 -5.70 -4.87 -2.35
CA VAL A 39 -5.10 -3.56 -2.04
C VAL A 39 -6.06 -2.42 -2.39
N ASP A 40 -6.64 -2.45 -3.58
CA ASP A 40 -7.60 -1.43 -4.04
C ASP A 40 -8.84 -1.37 -3.13
N LEU A 41 -9.38 -2.54 -2.74
CA LEU A 41 -10.51 -2.60 -1.81
C LEU A 41 -10.17 -1.88 -0.49
N TYR A 42 -9.03 -2.21 0.13
CA TYR A 42 -8.61 -1.55 1.36
C TYR A 42 -8.41 -0.04 1.21
N ARG A 43 -7.86 0.42 0.07
CA ARG A 43 -7.68 1.85 -0.21
C ARG A 43 -9.00 2.60 -0.36
N THR A 44 -10.07 1.91 -0.79
CA THR A 44 -11.41 2.49 -0.96
C THR A 44 -12.29 2.43 0.28
N LEU A 45 -11.87 1.73 1.34
CA LEU A 45 -12.63 1.68 2.57
C LEU A 45 -12.74 3.08 3.21
N PRO A 46 -13.88 3.42 3.82
CA PRO A 46 -14.02 4.65 4.57
C PRO A 46 -12.94 4.70 5.66
N GLN A 47 -12.18 5.78 5.69
CA GLN A 47 -11.25 6.00 6.79
C GLN A 47 -12.06 6.40 8.04
N PRO A 48 -11.76 5.83 9.21
CA PRO A 48 -12.40 6.27 10.43
C PRO A 48 -12.02 7.74 10.70
N ASP A 49 -13.00 8.53 11.12
CA ASP A 49 -12.73 9.89 11.57
C ASP A 49 -11.79 9.85 12.78
N LEU A 50 -10.79 10.72 12.77
CA LEU A 50 -9.92 10.89 13.93
C LEU A 50 -10.73 11.52 15.06
N PRO A 51 -10.62 11.00 16.31
CA PRO A 51 -11.26 11.61 17.45
C PRO A 51 -10.89 13.08 17.59
N GLU A 52 -11.89 13.92 17.87
CA GLU A 52 -11.66 15.33 18.15
C GLU A 52 -10.64 15.49 19.30
N GLY A 53 -9.67 16.37 19.12
CA GLY A 53 -8.61 16.59 20.10
C GLY A 53 -7.46 15.57 20.10
N LEU A 54 -7.46 14.57 19.20
CA LEU A 54 -6.38 13.57 19.14
C LEU A 54 -5.03 14.22 18.79
N ARG A 55 -5.01 15.22 17.90
CA ARG A 55 -3.79 15.95 17.54
C ARG A 55 -3.19 16.64 18.77
N GLU A 56 -4.00 17.35 19.54
CA GLU A 56 -3.61 18.05 20.76
C GLU A 56 -3.09 17.08 21.82
N LYS A 57 -3.73 15.91 21.95
CA LYS A 57 -3.25 14.84 22.83
C LYS A 57 -1.88 14.33 22.41
N LEU A 58 -1.67 14.04 21.13
CA LEU A 58 -0.39 13.54 20.61
C LEU A 58 0.72 14.58 20.82
N LEU A 59 0.49 15.85 20.48
CA LEU A 59 1.46 16.93 20.68
C LEU A 59 1.87 17.06 22.15
N LYS A 60 0.91 17.03 23.09
CA LYS A 60 1.18 17.04 24.53
C LYS A 60 1.97 15.80 24.99
N SER A 61 1.63 14.61 24.49
CA SER A 61 2.31 13.37 24.86
C SER A 61 3.74 13.29 24.33
N PHE A 62 4.02 13.89 23.18
CA PHE A 62 5.37 13.93 22.60
C PHE A 62 6.17 15.19 22.98
N SER A 63 5.63 16.05 23.85
CA SER A 63 6.23 17.35 24.21
C SER A 63 6.64 18.18 22.99
N LEU A 64 5.87 18.08 21.91
CA LEU A 64 6.10 18.83 20.68
C LEU A 64 5.28 20.11 20.73
N ASP A 65 5.92 21.25 20.52
CA ASP A 65 5.22 22.50 20.29
C ASP A 65 4.47 22.44 18.95
N ARG A 66 3.29 23.09 18.89
CA ARG A 66 2.50 23.14 17.66
C ARG A 66 3.32 23.87 16.59
N PRO A 67 3.63 23.25 15.44
CA PRO A 67 4.25 23.99 14.34
C PRO A 67 3.27 25.06 13.85
N ASP A 68 3.75 26.28 13.71
CA ASP A 68 3.03 27.45 13.17
C ASP A 68 2.53 27.21 11.74
#